data_AF-K2AC85-F1
#
_entry.id   AF-K2AC85-F1
#
_cell.length_a   1.000
_cell.length_b   1.000
_cell.length_c   1.000
_cell.angle_alpha   90.00
_cell.angle_beta   90.00
_cell.angle_gamma   90.00
#
_symmetry.space_group_name_H-M   'P 1'
#
loop_
_entity.id
_entity.type
_entity.pdbx_description
1 polymer ?
#
loop_
_entity_poly.entity_id
_entity_poly.type
_entity_poly.pdbx_seq_one_letter_code
_entity_poly.pdbx_strand_id
1 'polypeptide(L)'
;ALYADMGHLGKKPIIRAWYFVFAALYLNYLGQGAFLLKHPDTKNILFGMIQEQSSLLYIPFLLLTIMATIIASQSIISGVFSIVYQGITTRLMPLFKVDYTSKHIQSQIYIGVVNWTLMCAVIFVMFFFQKSVNLAAAYGMAVTGSMTITALMMIMVFSKTTKKWKVPVVAVIAVIDLIYFTSTFPKFVHGAYWSIALASVPFITIQVWTKGQRQLYRALRPLDLDIFMLSYEQIYGKNKNIPGTALFFLKALDVIPPYIVHCMIRSNIIYERNILISIIRTDEPFGNIARHKKDVGTGLEFFQISAGYMELLDIEKQLKEHGIVEKVIFYGIEDIETRNPVWKLFALMKKLTPNFVQFNKLPATKLQGVMTRVEM
;
A
#
# COMPACT_ATOMS: atom_id res chain seq x y z
N ALA A 1 -2.17 7.53 11.99
CA ALA A 1 -3.23 6.69 12.59
C ALA A 1 -4.60 7.28 12.31
N LEU A 2 -5.02 8.36 12.99
CA LEU A 2 -6.36 8.97 12.83
C LEU A 2 -6.83 9.22 11.39
N TYR A 3 -5.95 9.71 10.51
CA TYR A 3 -6.30 9.93 9.09
C TYR A 3 -6.46 8.63 8.29
N ALA A 4 -5.72 7.56 8.65
CA ALA A 4 -5.91 6.23 8.07
C ALA A 4 -7.24 5.61 8.55
N ASP A 5 -7.65 5.90 9.78
CA ASP A 5 -8.91 5.43 10.36
C ASP A 5 -10.14 6.20 9.84
N MET A 6 -9.97 7.40 9.25
CA MET A 6 -11.06 8.13 8.58
C MET A 6 -11.68 7.31 7.45
N GLY A 7 -10.90 6.44 6.78
CA GLY A 7 -11.43 5.54 5.76
C GLY A 7 -12.37 4.46 6.31
N HIS A 8 -12.25 4.12 7.59
CA HIS A 8 -13.02 3.04 8.24
C HIS A 8 -14.24 3.56 8.99
N LEU A 9 -14.05 4.62 9.78
CA LEU A 9 -15.04 5.12 10.75
C LEU A 9 -15.76 6.37 10.24
N GLY A 10 -15.18 7.05 9.25
CA GLY A 10 -15.66 8.35 8.78
C GLY A 10 -15.39 9.49 9.76
N LYS A 11 -15.67 10.71 9.30
CA LYS A 11 -15.32 11.95 10.03
C LYS A 11 -16.12 12.16 11.33
N LYS A 12 -17.44 11.91 11.31
CA LYS A 12 -18.35 12.29 12.42
C LYS A 12 -18.07 11.51 13.71
N PRO A 13 -17.88 10.17 13.69
CA PRO A 13 -17.58 9.41 14.90
C PRO A 13 -16.25 9.82 15.54
N ILE A 14 -15.22 10.05 14.72
CA ILE A 14 -13.89 10.46 15.19
C ILE A 14 -13.97 11.79 15.96
N ILE A 15 -14.67 12.79 15.41
CA ILE A 15 -14.80 14.10 16.06
C ILE A 15 -15.54 13.99 17.40
N ARG A 16 -16.64 13.21 17.44
CA ARG A 16 -17.41 13.01 18.68
C ARG A 16 -16.60 12.33 19.76
N ALA A 17 -15.85 11.28 19.40
CA ALA A 17 -14.96 10.59 20.32
C ALA A 17 -13.88 11.54 20.86
N TRP A 18 -13.32 12.41 20.02
CA TRP A 18 -12.29 13.36 20.42
C TRP A 18 -12.75 14.39 21.44
N TYR A 19 -13.99 14.89 21.37
CA TYR A 19 -14.50 15.80 22.40
C TYR A 19 -14.52 15.15 23.78
N PHE A 20 -14.96 13.89 23.85
CA PHE A 20 -14.97 13.13 25.10
C PHE A 20 -13.56 12.82 25.60
N VAL A 21 -12.70 12.29 24.71
CA VAL A 21 -11.31 11.93 25.05
C VAL A 21 -10.51 13.14 25.50
N PHE A 22 -10.70 14.31 24.86
CA PHE A 22 -10.02 15.54 25.25
C PHE A 22 -10.36 15.95 26.68
N ALA A 23 -11.65 15.98 27.03
CA ALA A 23 -12.07 16.31 28.40
C ALA A 23 -11.55 15.29 29.43
N ALA A 24 -11.60 14.00 29.10
CA ALA A 24 -11.08 12.94 29.96
C ALA A 24 -9.56 13.05 30.19
N LEU A 25 -8.78 13.30 29.13
CA LEU A 25 -7.33 13.48 29.22
C LEU A 25 -6.97 14.73 30.02
N TYR A 26 -7.69 15.83 29.80
CA TYR A 26 -7.46 17.07 30.53
C TYR A 26 -7.66 16.88 32.04
N LEU A 27 -8.78 16.27 32.45
CA LEU A 27 -9.05 15.93 33.85
C LEU A 27 -8.02 14.96 34.41
N ASN A 28 -7.62 13.95 33.63
CA ASN A 28 -6.61 12.98 34.05
C ASN A 28 -5.25 13.63 34.33
N TYR A 29 -4.76 14.52 33.45
CA TYR A 29 -3.50 15.22 33.67
C TYR A 29 -3.57 16.20 34.84
N LEU A 30 -4.68 16.91 35.04
CA LEU A 30 -4.87 17.77 36.21
C LEU A 30 -4.84 16.96 37.51
N GLY A 31 -5.51 15.80 37.54
CA GLY A 31 -5.48 14.89 38.68
C GLY A 31 -4.06 14.37 38.99
N GLN A 32 -3.33 13.94 37.96
CA GLN A 32 -1.94 13.52 38.10
C GLN A 32 -1.04 14.66 38.60
N GLY A 33 -1.25 15.90 38.14
CA GLY A 33 -0.54 17.08 38.63
C GLY A 33 -0.82 17.37 40.10
N ALA A 34 -2.08 17.32 40.52
CA ALA A 34 -2.47 17.50 41.91
C ALA A 34 -1.90 16.40 42.83
N PHE A 35 -1.82 15.17 42.34
CA PHE A 35 -1.20 14.06 43.04
C PHE A 35 0.31 14.26 43.22
N LEU A 36 1.01 14.68 42.17
CA LEU A 36 2.46 14.89 42.18
C LEU A 36 2.89 15.96 43.18
N LEU A 37 2.04 16.99 43.40
CA LEU A 37 2.30 18.02 44.42
C LEU A 37 2.34 17.46 45.85
N LYS A 38 1.61 16.38 46.13
CA LYS A 38 1.60 15.71 47.44
C LYS A 38 2.66 14.61 47.55
N HIS A 39 2.98 13.94 46.43
CA HIS A 39 3.89 12.80 46.38
C HIS A 39 4.99 12.97 45.33
N PRO A 40 5.95 13.89 45.56
CA PRO A 40 6.94 14.30 44.56
C PRO A 40 7.87 13.17 44.09
N ASP A 41 8.12 12.17 44.93
CA ASP A 41 9.04 11.05 44.62
C ASP A 41 8.38 9.89 43.85
N THR A 42 7.10 10.02 43.47
CA THR A 42 6.37 8.94 42.79
C THR A 42 6.83 8.76 41.34
N LYS A 43 7.41 7.61 41.02
CA LYS A 43 7.86 7.28 39.65
C LYS A 43 6.71 7.00 38.67
N ASN A 44 5.70 6.25 39.11
CA ASN A 44 4.54 5.88 38.28
C ASN A 44 3.29 6.62 38.76
N ILE A 45 3.18 7.90 38.38
CA ILE A 45 2.19 8.84 38.91
C ILE A 45 0.75 8.30 38.79
N LEU A 46 0.37 7.79 37.61
CA LEU A 46 -0.98 7.27 37.37
C LEU A 46 -1.33 6.08 38.29
N PHE A 47 -0.40 5.12 38.43
CA PHE A 47 -0.63 3.92 39.23
C PHE A 47 -0.56 4.20 40.73
N GLY A 48 0.36 5.08 41.16
CA GLY A 48 0.44 5.55 42.54
C GLY A 48 -0.83 6.29 42.98
N MET A 49 -1.38 7.14 42.10
CA MET A 49 -2.64 7.84 42.35
C MET A 49 -3.82 6.90 42.58
N ILE A 50 -3.96 5.85 41.76
CA ILE A 50 -5.04 4.87 41.95
C ILE A 50 -4.82 4.02 43.21
N GLN A 51 -3.57 3.65 43.50
CA GLN A 51 -3.24 2.84 44.68
C GLN A 51 -3.56 3.58 45.98
N GLU A 52 -3.25 4.87 46.07
CA GLU A 52 -3.56 5.68 47.26
C GLU A 52 -5.06 5.95 47.39
N GLN A 53 -5.73 6.30 46.28
CA GLN A 53 -7.15 6.64 46.31
C GLN A 53 -8.01 5.40 46.63
N SER A 54 -7.66 4.23 46.07
CA SER A 54 -8.40 3.00 46.27
C SER A 54 -7.57 1.76 45.90
N SER A 55 -6.94 1.15 46.90
CA SER A 55 -6.16 -0.09 46.76
C SER A 55 -6.96 -1.25 46.13
N LEU A 56 -8.26 -1.36 46.43
CA LEU A 56 -9.17 -2.38 45.86
C LEU A 56 -9.32 -2.28 44.34
N LEU A 57 -9.22 -1.07 43.78
CA LEU A 57 -9.39 -0.82 42.34
C LEU A 57 -8.09 -0.93 41.56
N TYR A 58 -6.95 -1.08 42.24
CA TYR A 58 -5.64 -1.14 41.61
C TYR A 58 -5.52 -2.31 40.61
N ILE A 59 -5.91 -3.52 41.01
CA ILE A 59 -5.85 -4.70 40.14
C ILE A 59 -6.81 -4.59 38.96
N PRO A 60 -8.12 -4.27 39.16
CA PRO A 60 -9.03 -4.01 38.04
C PRO A 60 -8.52 -2.94 37.06
N PHE A 61 -7.97 -1.85 37.59
CA PHE A 61 -7.41 -0.77 36.77
C PHE A 61 -6.17 -1.22 35.99
N LEU A 62 -5.28 -2.00 36.62
CA LEU A 62 -4.11 -2.58 35.95
C LEU A 62 -4.55 -3.47 34.77
N LEU A 63 -5.51 -4.37 34.99
CA LEU A 63 -6.05 -5.23 33.92
C LEU A 63 -6.68 -4.39 32.79
N LEU A 64 -7.44 -3.35 33.14
CA LEU A 64 -8.02 -2.42 32.17
C LEU A 64 -6.94 -1.74 31.32
N THR A 65 -5.86 -1.26 31.92
CA THR A 65 -4.77 -0.57 31.20
C THR A 65 -3.99 -1.52 30.28
N ILE A 66 -3.80 -2.78 30.69
CA ILE A 66 -3.20 -3.82 29.83
C ILE A 66 -4.11 -4.07 28.61
N MET A 67 -5.41 -4.27 28.83
CA MET A 67 -6.38 -4.45 27.74
C MET A 67 -6.41 -3.26 26.79
N ALA A 68 -6.39 -2.04 27.31
CA ALA A 68 -6.33 -0.82 26.50
C ALA A 68 -5.04 -0.75 25.66
N THR A 69 -3.90 -1.18 26.21
CA THR A 69 -2.61 -1.22 25.50
C THR A 69 -2.63 -2.24 24.36
N ILE A 70 -3.27 -3.40 24.56
CA ILE A 70 -3.46 -4.43 23.52
C ILE A 70 -4.34 -3.87 22.40
N ILE A 71 -5.47 -3.24 22.74
CA ILE A 71 -6.39 -2.64 21.77
C ILE A 71 -5.68 -1.55 20.95
N ALA A 72 -4.94 -0.64 21.62
CA ALA A 72 -4.19 0.41 20.95
C ALA A 72 -3.14 -0.15 19.97
N SER A 73 -2.45 -1.23 20.37
CA SER A 73 -1.47 -1.91 19.51
C SER A 73 -2.12 -2.50 18.27
N GLN A 74 -3.29 -3.13 18.41
CA GLN A 74 -4.05 -3.68 17.27
C GLN A 74 -4.53 -2.59 16.30
N SER A 75 -4.97 -1.44 16.82
CA SER A 75 -5.33 -0.30 15.98
C SER A 75 -4.15 0.23 15.16
N ILE A 76 -2.95 0.29 15.74
CA ILE A 76 -1.74 0.73 15.02
C ILE A 76 -1.36 -0.27 13.93
N ILE A 77 -1.36 -1.58 14.22
CA ILE A 77 -1.05 -2.63 13.23
C ILE A 77 -2.01 -2.55 12.04
N SER A 78 -3.31 -2.45 12.32
CA SER A 78 -4.34 -2.30 11.28
C SER A 78 -4.12 -1.03 10.44
N GLY A 79 -3.79 0.09 11.10
CA GLY A 79 -3.49 1.35 10.42
C GLY A 79 -2.26 1.26 9.51
N VAL A 80 -1.24 0.49 9.87
CA VAL A 80 -0.08 0.24 8.99
C VAL A 80 -0.48 -0.55 7.75
N PHE A 81 -1.35 -1.57 7.88
CA PHE A 81 -1.85 -2.30 6.71
C PHE A 81 -2.57 -1.36 5.74
N SER A 82 -3.41 -0.45 6.23
CA SER A 82 -4.11 0.53 5.39
C SER A 82 -3.14 1.48 4.67
N ILE A 83 -2.10 1.97 5.36
CA ILE A 83 -1.08 2.85 4.74
C ILE A 83 -0.30 2.09 3.66
N VAL A 84 0.10 0.84 3.93
CA VAL A 84 0.80 0.01 2.92
C VAL A 84 -0.10 -0.25 1.73
N TYR A 85 -1.37 -0.58 1.94
CA TYR A 85 -2.34 -0.78 0.87
C TYR A 85 -2.56 0.47 0.02
N GLN A 86 -2.69 1.65 0.65
CA GLN A 86 -2.71 2.93 -0.08
C GLN A 86 -1.42 3.14 -0.89
N GLY A 87 -0.27 2.70 -0.37
CA GLY A 87 0.99 2.69 -1.11
C GLY A 87 0.99 1.75 -2.33
N ILE A 88 0.35 0.58 -2.22
CA ILE A 88 0.19 -0.37 -3.33
C ILE A 88 -0.73 0.22 -4.41
N THR A 89 -1.89 0.76 -4.03
CA THR A 89 -2.86 1.32 -4.98
C THR A 89 -2.32 2.56 -5.70
N THR A 90 -1.51 3.37 -5.03
CA THR A 90 -0.80 4.53 -5.61
C THR A 90 0.50 4.17 -6.33
N ARG A 91 0.84 2.88 -6.45
CA ARG A 91 2.04 2.35 -7.12
C ARG A 91 3.38 2.78 -6.48
N LEU A 92 3.34 3.25 -5.23
CA LEU A 92 4.54 3.58 -4.44
C LEU A 92 5.21 2.35 -3.82
N MET A 93 4.44 1.28 -3.61
CA MET A 93 4.91 0.02 -3.02
C MET A 93 4.81 -1.16 -4.00
N PRO A 94 5.62 -2.21 -3.82
CA PRO A 94 5.44 -3.49 -4.51
C PRO A 94 4.12 -4.15 -4.14
N LEU A 95 3.62 -5.01 -5.03
CA LEU A 95 2.41 -5.77 -4.79
C LEU A 95 2.68 -6.82 -3.71
N PHE A 96 1.96 -6.74 -2.60
CA PHE A 96 1.95 -7.79 -1.58
C PHE A 96 0.65 -8.58 -1.69
N LYS A 97 0.67 -9.83 -1.20
CA LYS A 97 -0.58 -10.58 -1.02
C LYS A 97 -1.41 -9.89 0.07
N VAL A 98 -2.62 -9.48 -0.31
CA VAL A 98 -3.60 -8.83 0.57
C VAL A 98 -4.75 -9.80 0.76
N ASP A 99 -5.00 -10.19 2.01
CA ASP A 99 -6.15 -10.99 2.39
C ASP A 99 -7.23 -10.04 2.95
N TYR A 100 -8.39 -9.96 2.30
CA TYR A 100 -9.50 -9.12 2.75
C TYR A 100 -10.28 -9.85 3.84
N THR A 101 -10.36 -9.27 5.03
CA THR A 101 -10.94 -9.95 6.21
C THR A 101 -12.42 -9.64 6.40
N SER A 102 -12.98 -8.59 5.78
CA SER A 102 -14.39 -8.23 5.90
C SER A 102 -15.06 -7.92 4.58
N LYS A 103 -16.28 -8.43 4.44
CA LYS A 103 -17.19 -8.20 3.31
C LYS A 103 -17.79 -6.80 3.25
N HIS A 104 -17.77 -6.07 4.37
CA HIS A 104 -18.46 -4.79 4.51
C HIS A 104 -17.51 -3.58 4.50
N ILE A 105 -16.22 -3.78 4.82
CA ILE A 105 -15.24 -2.70 4.97
C ILE A 105 -13.98 -3.06 4.20
N GLN A 106 -13.77 -2.42 3.04
CA GLN A 106 -12.62 -2.65 2.15
C GLN A 106 -11.27 -2.49 2.85
N SER A 107 -11.21 -1.63 3.86
CA SER A 107 -9.98 -1.28 4.54
C SER A 107 -9.63 -2.24 5.70
N GLN A 108 -10.48 -3.22 6.00
CA GLN A 108 -10.10 -4.37 6.85
C GLN A 108 -9.35 -5.40 6.02
N ILE A 109 -8.03 -5.27 6.08
CA ILE A 109 -7.08 -6.04 5.27
C ILE A 109 -6.00 -6.61 6.16
N TYR A 110 -5.53 -7.79 5.78
CA TYR A 110 -4.37 -8.43 6.36
C TYR A 110 -3.27 -8.53 5.30
N ILE A 111 -2.08 -8.04 5.64
CA ILE A 111 -0.89 -8.13 4.79
C ILE A 111 0.17 -8.90 5.58
N GLY A 112 0.27 -10.21 5.32
CA GLY A 112 1.11 -11.12 6.11
C GLY A 112 2.58 -10.69 6.20
N VAL A 113 3.18 -10.25 5.09
CA VAL A 113 4.58 -9.79 5.04
C VAL A 113 4.79 -8.59 5.99
N VAL A 114 3.86 -7.64 5.99
CA VAL A 114 3.93 -6.46 6.85
C VAL A 114 3.78 -6.87 8.32
N ASN A 115 2.87 -7.80 8.63
CA ASN A 115 2.66 -8.29 9.99
C ASN A 115 3.93 -8.93 10.57
N TRP A 116 4.55 -9.85 9.82
CA TRP A 116 5.80 -10.50 10.25
C TRP A 116 6.96 -9.50 10.34
N THR A 117 7.04 -8.54 9.41
CA THR A 117 8.07 -7.49 9.46
C THR A 117 7.91 -6.61 10.71
N LEU A 118 6.68 -6.19 11.03
CA LEU A 118 6.37 -5.43 12.24
C LEU A 118 6.71 -6.24 13.49
N MET A 119 6.38 -7.53 13.52
CA MET A 119 6.70 -8.41 14.64
C MET A 119 8.22 -8.47 14.88
N CYS A 120 9.01 -8.71 13.83
CA CYS A 120 10.47 -8.71 13.92
C CYS A 120 11.02 -7.35 14.37
N ALA A 121 10.47 -6.25 13.85
CA ALA A 121 10.87 -4.89 14.24
C ALA A 121 10.57 -4.60 15.71
N VAL A 122 9.41 -5.00 16.23
CA VAL A 122 9.04 -4.85 17.65
C VAL A 122 9.96 -5.67 18.54
N ILE A 123 10.21 -6.93 18.19
CA ILE A 123 11.15 -7.80 18.94
C ILE A 123 12.55 -7.17 18.97
N PHE A 124 13.03 -6.69 17.82
CA PHE A 124 14.31 -5.99 17.72
C PHE A 124 14.36 -4.76 18.64
N VAL A 125 13.34 -3.90 18.57
CA VAL A 125 13.24 -2.69 19.42
C VAL A 125 13.18 -3.06 20.90
N MET A 126 12.48 -4.12 21.29
CA MET A 126 12.40 -4.59 22.68
C MET A 126 13.78 -5.00 23.21
N PHE A 127 14.52 -5.82 22.47
CA PHE A 127 15.86 -6.26 22.88
C PHE A 127 16.89 -5.12 22.86
N PHE A 128 16.78 -4.21 21.90
CA PHE A 128 17.71 -3.11 21.73
C PHE A 128 17.52 -2.00 22.77
N PHE A 129 16.28 -1.52 22.96
CA PHE A 129 16.02 -0.38 23.84
C PHE A 129 15.86 -0.77 25.31
N GLN A 130 15.32 -1.97 25.58
CA GLN A 130 15.07 -2.60 26.90
C GLN A 130 14.16 -1.82 27.86
N LYS A 131 14.42 -0.53 28.08
CA LYS A 131 13.65 0.39 28.93
C LYS A 131 12.77 1.31 28.09
N SER A 132 11.54 1.54 28.54
CA SER A 132 10.55 2.41 27.89
C SER A 132 11.03 3.86 27.74
N VAL A 133 11.81 4.36 28.70
CA VAL A 133 12.38 5.72 28.68
C VAL A 133 13.31 5.91 27.47
N ASN A 134 14.07 4.89 27.09
CA ASN A 134 15.00 4.96 25.97
C ASN A 134 14.25 5.04 24.63
N LEU A 135 13.08 4.40 24.54
CA LEU A 135 12.22 4.44 23.35
C LEU A 135 11.46 5.77 23.22
N ALA A 136 11.17 6.44 24.34
CA ALA A 136 10.36 7.65 24.37
C ALA A 136 10.98 8.80 23.55
N ALA A 137 12.31 8.92 23.54
CA ALA A 137 13.02 9.92 22.73
C ALA A 137 12.81 9.70 21.22
N ALA A 138 12.97 8.46 20.76
CA ALA A 138 12.72 8.08 19.37
C ALA A 138 11.25 8.34 18.99
N TYR A 139 10.31 7.79 19.77
CA TYR A 139 8.89 7.96 19.50
C TYR A 139 8.48 9.44 19.43
N GLY A 140 8.95 10.27 20.36
CA GLY A 140 8.64 11.70 20.39
C GLY A 140 9.06 12.43 19.12
N MET A 141 10.26 12.17 18.60
CA MET A 141 10.74 12.76 17.34
C MET A 141 9.92 12.30 16.13
N ALA A 142 9.57 11.01 16.06
CA ALA A 142 8.76 10.48 14.96
C ALA A 142 7.37 11.12 14.92
N VAL A 143 6.71 11.23 16.08
CA VAL A 143 5.36 11.79 16.18
C VAL A 143 5.36 13.28 15.88
N THR A 144 6.22 14.06 16.54
CA THR A 144 6.31 15.52 16.31
C THR A 144 6.71 15.86 14.88
N GLY A 145 7.61 15.08 14.27
CA GLY A 145 7.96 15.20 12.85
C GLY A 145 6.76 14.93 11.95
N SER A 146 6.00 13.86 12.21
CA SER A 146 4.78 13.56 11.44
C SER A 146 3.70 14.64 11.56
N MET A 147 3.52 15.22 12.75
CA MET A 147 2.58 16.32 13.01
C MET A 147 3.00 17.57 12.24
N THR A 148 4.29 17.93 12.31
CA THR A 148 4.87 19.06 11.58
C THR A 148 4.66 18.92 10.06
N ILE A 149 4.98 17.75 9.49
CA ILE A 149 4.77 17.48 8.06
C ILE A 149 3.29 17.63 7.70
N THR A 150 2.40 17.07 8.52
CA THR A 150 0.95 17.15 8.29
C THR A 150 0.45 18.59 8.35
N ALA A 151 0.92 19.40 9.30
CA ALA A 151 0.56 20.81 9.41
C ALA A 151 1.01 21.62 8.18
N LEU A 152 2.24 21.38 7.69
CA LEU A 152 2.75 22.00 6.46
C LEU A 152 1.94 21.58 5.23
N MET A 153 1.60 20.29 5.11
CA MET A 153 0.73 19.81 4.03
C MET A 153 -0.66 20.45 4.10
N MET A 154 -1.24 20.62 5.29
CA MET A 154 -2.53 21.29 5.47
C MET A 154 -2.47 22.76 5.04
N ILE A 155 -1.38 23.48 5.34
CA ILE A 155 -1.17 24.87 4.85
C ILE A 155 -1.15 24.90 3.32
N MET A 156 -0.39 24.00 2.69
CA MET A 156 -0.29 23.91 1.24
C MET A 156 -1.66 23.64 0.59
N VAL A 157 -2.42 22.68 1.13
CA VAL A 157 -3.76 22.33 0.64
C VAL A 157 -4.75 23.49 0.85
N PHE A 158 -4.80 24.10 2.03
CA PHE A 158 -5.75 25.19 2.29
C PHE A 158 -5.41 26.48 1.52
N SER A 159 -4.13 26.74 1.24
CA SER A 159 -3.70 27.86 0.41
C SER A 159 -4.21 27.75 -1.04
N LYS A 160 -4.35 26.53 -1.56
CA LYS A 160 -4.78 26.25 -2.94
C LYS A 160 -6.28 25.99 -3.09
N THR A 161 -7.05 26.03 -2.00
CA THR A 161 -8.51 25.79 -2.03
C THR A 161 -9.30 27.07 -1.72
N THR A 162 -10.63 27.01 -1.84
CA THR A 162 -11.54 28.11 -1.49
C THR A 162 -11.59 28.42 0.02
N LYS A 163 -10.95 27.59 0.86
CA LYS A 163 -10.97 27.68 2.33
C LYS A 163 -9.72 28.35 2.91
N LYS A 164 -9.21 29.38 2.23
CA LYS A 164 -7.98 30.10 2.62
C LYS A 164 -8.02 30.70 4.03
N TRP A 165 -9.21 31.01 4.54
CA TRP A 165 -9.39 31.51 5.91
C TRP A 165 -8.87 30.55 7.00
N LYS A 166 -8.72 29.24 6.70
CA LYS A 166 -8.17 28.26 7.63
C LYS A 166 -6.65 28.29 7.74
N VAL A 167 -5.96 28.92 6.77
CA VAL A 167 -4.49 29.00 6.74
C VAL A 167 -3.90 29.63 8.01
N PRO A 168 -4.37 30.79 8.51
CA PRO A 168 -3.81 31.38 9.74
C PRO A 168 -3.96 30.44 10.95
N VAL A 169 -5.09 29.75 11.08
CA VAL A 169 -5.32 28.79 12.18
C VAL A 169 -4.31 27.63 12.11
N VAL A 170 -4.15 27.03 10.93
CA VAL A 170 -3.18 25.93 10.75
C VAL A 170 -1.74 26.42 10.87
N ALA A 171 -1.44 27.67 10.49
CA ALA A 171 -0.12 28.26 10.65
C ALA A 171 0.27 28.36 12.14
N VAL A 172 -0.65 28.78 13.00
CA VAL A 172 -0.42 28.78 14.46
C VAL A 172 -0.13 27.37 14.97
N ILE A 173 -0.91 26.38 14.53
CA ILE A 173 -0.68 24.96 14.89
C ILE A 173 0.69 24.49 14.39
N ALA A 174 1.07 24.83 13.16
CA ALA A 174 2.37 24.48 12.59
C ALA A 174 3.54 25.09 13.36
N VAL A 175 3.38 26.31 13.88
CA VAL A 175 4.38 26.95 14.75
C VAL A 175 4.52 26.18 16.06
N ILE A 176 3.40 25.79 16.69
CA ILE A 176 3.41 24.98 17.90
C ILE A 176 4.10 23.63 17.63
N ASP A 177 3.71 22.94 16.56
CA ASP A 177 4.32 21.66 16.17
C ASP A 177 5.82 21.80 15.89
N LEU A 178 6.24 22.90 15.26
CA LEU A 178 7.65 23.19 15.00
C LEU A 178 8.44 23.46 16.30
N ILE A 179 7.85 24.16 17.26
CA ILE A 179 8.45 24.34 18.59
C ILE A 179 8.62 22.98 19.29
N TYR A 180 7.60 22.12 19.26
CA TYR A 180 7.70 20.77 19.81
C TYR A 180 8.76 19.94 19.07
N PHE A 181 8.77 19.97 17.73
CA PHE A 181 9.75 19.25 16.93
C PHE A 181 11.18 19.71 17.23
N THR A 182 11.42 21.03 17.26
CA THR A 182 12.73 21.61 17.61
C THR A 182 13.17 21.24 19.03
N SER A 183 12.23 21.13 19.98
CA SER A 183 12.53 20.65 21.35
C SER A 183 13.00 19.19 21.43
N THR A 184 12.79 18.39 20.38
CA THR A 184 13.26 16.99 20.33
C THR A 184 14.69 16.84 19.82
N PHE A 185 15.27 17.86 19.17
CA PHE A 185 16.64 17.79 18.62
C PHE A 185 17.73 17.58 19.68
N PRO A 186 17.67 18.18 20.89
CA PRO A 186 18.64 17.85 21.94
C PRO A 186 18.65 16.36 22.31
N LYS A 187 17.51 15.67 22.17
CA LYS A 187 17.39 14.22 22.41
C LYS A 187 17.87 13.37 21.22
N PHE A 188 18.37 14.00 20.14
CA PHE A 188 18.90 13.31 18.97
C PHE A 188 20.03 12.36 19.36
N VAL A 189 21.00 12.82 20.14
CA VAL A 189 22.14 12.01 20.60
C VAL A 189 21.70 10.92 21.58
N HIS A 190 20.58 11.12 22.28
CA HIS A 190 20.02 10.17 23.26
C HIS A 190 19.06 9.14 22.63
N GLY A 191 19.19 8.91 21.32
CA GLY A 191 18.50 7.83 20.63
C GLY A 191 17.39 8.28 19.68
N ALA A 192 17.09 9.57 19.55
CA ALA A 192 16.03 9.99 18.62
C ALA A 192 16.39 9.78 17.14
N TYR A 193 17.69 9.69 16.81
CA TYR A 193 18.17 9.30 15.47
C TYR A 193 17.63 7.93 15.00
N TRP A 194 17.27 7.03 15.93
CA TRP A 194 16.69 5.73 15.59
C TRP A 194 15.37 5.85 14.84
N SER A 195 14.59 6.90 15.08
CA SER A 195 13.35 7.13 14.33
C SER A 195 13.63 7.39 12.85
N ILE A 196 14.69 8.13 12.54
CA ILE A 196 15.10 8.39 11.16
C ILE A 196 15.67 7.12 10.53
N ALA A 197 16.50 6.38 11.27
CA ALA A 197 17.08 5.12 10.80
C ALA A 197 15.98 4.10 10.47
N LEU A 198 15.01 3.89 11.36
CA LEU A 198 13.88 2.99 11.12
C LEU A 198 12.98 3.48 9.99
N ALA A 199 12.72 4.79 9.88
CA ALA A 199 11.94 5.37 8.78
C ALA A 199 12.66 5.28 7.42
N SER A 200 13.98 5.24 7.39
CA SER A 200 14.73 5.12 6.13
C SER A 200 14.52 3.78 5.43
N VAL A 201 14.20 2.70 6.16
CA VAL A 201 13.99 1.36 5.58
C VAL A 201 12.79 1.34 4.61
N PRO A 202 11.56 1.69 5.03
CA PRO A 202 10.43 1.77 4.11
C PRO A 202 10.63 2.89 3.07
N PHE A 203 11.29 4.00 3.42
CA PHE A 203 11.56 5.08 2.46
C PHE A 203 12.46 4.65 1.31
N ILE A 204 13.58 3.98 1.59
CA ILE A 204 14.49 3.43 0.58
C ILE A 204 13.75 2.41 -0.27
N THR A 205 12.93 1.55 0.34
CA THR A 205 12.10 0.56 -0.37
C THR A 205 11.19 1.25 -1.41
N ILE A 206 10.48 2.31 -1.02
CA ILE A 206 9.63 3.11 -1.92
C ILE A 206 10.46 3.75 -3.04
N GLN A 207 11.62 4.32 -2.72
CA GLN A 207 12.49 4.98 -3.69
C GLN A 207 13.04 4.01 -4.73
N VAL A 208 13.56 2.86 -4.29
CA VAL A 208 14.09 1.80 -5.16
C VAL A 208 12.98 1.26 -6.07
N TRP A 209 11.81 0.98 -5.50
CA TRP A 209 10.66 0.49 -6.26
C TRP A 209 10.19 1.49 -7.33
N THR A 210 9.93 2.73 -6.92
CA THR A 210 9.39 3.77 -7.82
C THR A 210 10.36 4.10 -8.95
N LYS A 211 11.65 4.28 -8.63
CA LYS A 211 12.67 4.57 -9.63
C LYS A 211 12.94 3.36 -10.53
N GLY A 212 12.99 2.16 -9.96
CA GLY A 212 13.20 0.92 -10.71
C GLY A 212 12.07 0.63 -11.68
N GLN A 213 10.81 0.83 -11.25
CA GLN A 213 9.64 0.67 -12.11
C GLN A 213 9.63 1.71 -13.24
N ARG A 214 10.06 2.95 -12.97
CA ARG A 214 10.20 4.00 -14.00
C ARG A 214 11.31 3.66 -15.00
N GLN A 215 12.45 3.15 -14.54
CA GLN A 215 13.56 2.74 -15.39
C GLN A 215 13.16 1.54 -16.26
N LEU A 216 12.51 0.54 -15.68
CA LEU A 216 11.98 -0.60 -16.39
C LEU A 216 11.00 -0.19 -17.48
N TYR A 217 10.04 0.69 -17.15
CA TYR A 217 9.07 1.18 -18.13
C TYR A 217 9.75 1.86 -19.33
N ARG A 218 10.82 2.63 -19.08
CA ARG A 218 11.62 3.27 -20.15
C ARG A 218 12.40 2.26 -20.98
N ALA A 219 13.03 1.27 -20.34
CA ALA A 219 13.83 0.26 -21.01
C ALA A 219 12.99 -0.69 -21.86
N LEU A 220 11.76 -0.98 -21.41
CA LEU A 220 10.79 -1.82 -22.11
C LEU A 220 10.31 -1.20 -23.43
N ARG A 221 10.31 0.13 -23.58
CA ARG A 221 9.78 0.83 -24.78
C ARG A 221 8.39 0.30 -25.19
N PRO A 222 7.37 0.42 -24.32
CA PRO A 222 6.01 0.03 -24.69
C PRO A 222 5.53 0.83 -25.91
N LEU A 223 4.65 0.23 -26.69
CA LEU A 223 4.11 0.82 -27.92
C LEU A 223 2.67 1.25 -27.70
N ASP A 224 2.33 2.42 -28.23
CA ASP A 224 0.94 2.86 -28.27
C ASP A 224 0.14 1.96 -29.22
N LEU A 225 -1.15 1.76 -28.91
CA LEU A 225 -2.04 0.92 -29.69
C LEU A 225 -2.00 1.27 -31.18
N ASP A 226 -2.08 2.56 -31.53
CA ASP A 226 -2.17 3.01 -32.92
C ASP A 226 -0.92 2.59 -33.72
N ILE A 227 0.27 2.73 -33.12
CA ILE A 227 1.54 2.35 -33.76
C ILE A 227 1.63 0.83 -33.87
N PHE A 228 1.19 0.11 -32.84
CA PHE A 228 1.13 -1.35 -32.85
C PHE A 228 0.22 -1.87 -33.96
N MET A 229 -0.96 -1.27 -34.13
CA MET A 229 -1.96 -1.67 -35.13
C MET A 229 -1.40 -1.61 -36.56
N LEU A 230 -0.63 -0.57 -36.90
CA LEU A 230 0.00 -0.44 -38.23
C LEU A 230 0.86 -1.66 -38.58
N SER A 231 1.65 -2.15 -37.62
CA SER A 231 2.51 -3.33 -37.83
C SER A 231 1.71 -4.63 -37.76
N TYR A 232 0.71 -4.70 -36.88
CA TYR A 232 -0.12 -5.87 -36.68
C TYR A 232 -0.93 -6.22 -37.93
N GLU A 233 -1.63 -5.25 -38.53
CA GLU A 233 -2.47 -5.48 -39.71
C GLU A 233 -1.65 -5.94 -40.92
N GLN A 234 -0.45 -5.38 -41.10
CA GLN A 234 0.47 -5.80 -42.17
C GLN A 234 0.92 -7.25 -42.04
N ILE A 235 1.10 -7.76 -40.81
CA ILE A 235 1.52 -9.14 -40.57
C ILE A 235 0.31 -10.08 -40.66
N TYR A 236 -0.81 -9.70 -40.04
CA TYR A 236 -2.06 -10.48 -40.09
C TYR A 236 -2.54 -10.68 -41.53
N GLY A 237 -2.47 -9.64 -42.37
CA GLY A 237 -2.87 -9.67 -43.78
C GLY A 237 -2.04 -10.62 -44.66
N LYS A 238 -0.91 -11.15 -44.17
CA LYS A 238 -0.13 -12.18 -44.89
C LYS A 238 -0.79 -13.56 -44.87
N ASN A 239 -1.91 -13.73 -44.16
CA ASN A 239 -2.67 -14.97 -44.06
C ASN A 239 -1.84 -16.20 -43.62
N LYS A 240 -0.79 -15.99 -42.83
CA LYS A 240 0.02 -17.04 -42.19
C LYS A 240 -0.33 -17.19 -40.71
N ASN A 241 -1.61 -17.09 -40.40
CA ASN A 241 -2.12 -17.07 -39.03
C ASN A 241 -2.25 -18.50 -38.48
N ILE A 242 -1.89 -18.68 -37.22
CA ILE A 242 -1.96 -19.99 -36.54
C ILE A 242 -3.42 -20.29 -36.16
N PRO A 243 -3.94 -21.50 -36.41
CA PRO A 243 -5.33 -21.81 -36.11
C PRO A 243 -5.61 -21.83 -34.61
N GLY A 244 -6.75 -21.24 -34.22
CA GLY A 244 -7.26 -21.17 -32.85
C GLY A 244 -7.23 -19.77 -32.22
N THR A 245 -7.46 -19.71 -30.90
CA THR A 245 -7.55 -18.46 -30.13
C THR A 245 -6.37 -18.30 -29.16
N ALA A 246 -5.69 -17.16 -29.20
CA ALA A 246 -4.64 -16.80 -28.24
C ALA A 246 -5.08 -15.64 -27.34
N LEU A 247 -4.77 -15.75 -26.05
CA LEU A 247 -5.02 -14.71 -25.05
C LEU A 247 -3.71 -14.01 -24.68
N PHE A 248 -3.71 -12.69 -24.62
CA PHE A 248 -2.55 -11.89 -24.19
C PHE A 248 -2.95 -10.93 -23.06
N PHE A 249 -2.31 -11.02 -21.90
CA PHE A 249 -2.60 -10.13 -20.77
C PHE A 249 -1.92 -8.77 -20.89
N LEU A 250 -2.69 -7.71 -20.75
CA LEU A 250 -2.17 -6.35 -20.68
C LEU A 250 -2.90 -5.55 -19.60
N LYS A 251 -2.32 -4.42 -19.19
CA LYS A 251 -2.95 -3.58 -18.15
C LYS A 251 -4.06 -2.72 -18.73
N ALA A 252 -3.79 -2.05 -19.84
CA ALA A 252 -4.74 -1.16 -20.50
C ALA A 252 -4.48 -1.13 -22.01
N LEU A 253 -5.55 -0.99 -22.80
CA LEU A 253 -5.52 -1.16 -24.25
C LEU A 253 -4.68 -0.09 -24.98
N ASP A 254 -4.53 1.09 -24.37
CA ASP A 254 -3.75 2.22 -24.87
C ASP A 254 -2.25 1.91 -24.97
N VAL A 255 -1.73 1.06 -24.09
CA VAL A 255 -0.29 0.77 -23.99
C VAL A 255 -0.02 -0.73 -24.15
N ILE A 256 0.51 -1.12 -25.31
CA ILE A 256 0.85 -2.50 -25.62
C ILE A 256 2.22 -2.86 -25.00
N PRO A 257 2.27 -3.88 -24.11
CA PRO A 257 3.51 -4.29 -23.49
C PRO A 257 4.46 -4.96 -24.48
N PRO A 258 5.79 -4.87 -24.28
CA PRO A 258 6.76 -5.30 -25.29
C PRO A 258 6.76 -6.80 -25.56
N TYR A 259 6.34 -7.62 -24.61
CA TYR A 259 6.25 -9.06 -24.84
C TYR A 259 5.20 -9.40 -25.92
N ILE A 260 4.10 -8.64 -26.01
CA ILE A 260 3.09 -8.79 -27.06
C ILE A 260 3.70 -8.36 -28.40
N VAL A 261 4.39 -7.24 -28.42
CA VAL A 261 5.10 -6.75 -29.62
C VAL A 261 6.13 -7.78 -30.08
N HIS A 262 6.91 -8.36 -29.16
CA HIS A 262 7.90 -9.37 -29.48
C HIS A 262 7.25 -10.62 -30.07
N CYS A 263 6.21 -11.15 -29.44
CA CYS A 263 5.49 -12.32 -29.93
C CYS A 263 4.85 -12.09 -31.30
N MET A 264 4.02 -11.05 -31.41
CA MET A 264 3.17 -10.85 -32.58
C MET A 264 3.96 -10.25 -33.75
N ILE A 265 4.81 -9.26 -33.50
CA ILE A 265 5.50 -8.52 -34.56
C ILE A 265 6.86 -9.14 -34.90
N ARG A 266 7.70 -9.45 -33.91
CA ARG A 266 9.06 -9.97 -34.18
C ARG A 266 9.06 -11.47 -34.47
N SER A 267 8.35 -12.26 -33.67
CA SER A 267 8.30 -13.71 -33.80
C SER A 267 7.22 -14.21 -34.75
N ASN A 268 6.37 -13.32 -35.28
CA ASN A 268 5.21 -13.66 -36.14
C ASN A 268 4.28 -14.71 -35.53
N ILE A 269 4.13 -14.71 -34.19
CA ILE A 269 3.20 -15.59 -33.48
C ILE A 269 1.86 -14.87 -33.42
N ILE A 270 1.07 -15.02 -34.48
CA ILE A 270 -0.28 -14.45 -34.61
C ILE A 270 -1.26 -15.58 -34.88
N TYR A 271 -2.35 -15.60 -34.13
CA TYR A 271 -3.42 -16.57 -34.28
C TYR A 271 -4.56 -16.01 -35.12
N GLU A 272 -5.48 -16.86 -35.59
CA GLU A 272 -6.70 -16.42 -36.30
C GLU A 272 -7.52 -15.46 -35.44
N ARG A 273 -7.63 -15.76 -34.14
CA ARG A 273 -8.32 -14.94 -33.13
C ARG A 273 -7.37 -14.59 -31.98
N ASN A 274 -7.05 -13.32 -31.81
CA ASN A 274 -6.17 -12.81 -30.75
C ASN A 274 -7.01 -11.94 -29.80
N ILE A 275 -6.96 -12.22 -28.50
CA ILE A 275 -7.75 -11.48 -27.52
C ILE A 275 -6.80 -10.87 -26.48
N LEU A 276 -6.81 -9.54 -26.41
CA LEU A 276 -6.10 -8.78 -25.41
C LEU A 276 -6.96 -8.71 -24.14
N ILE A 277 -6.47 -9.22 -23.02
CA ILE A 277 -7.21 -9.26 -21.76
C ILE A 277 -6.68 -8.24 -20.77
N SER A 278 -7.56 -7.41 -20.22
CA SER A 278 -7.28 -6.56 -19.06
C SER A 278 -8.17 -6.94 -17.87
N ILE A 279 -7.59 -6.95 -16.68
CA ILE A 279 -8.32 -7.21 -15.43
C ILE A 279 -8.12 -6.03 -14.52
N ILE A 280 -9.22 -5.39 -14.14
CA ILE A 280 -9.25 -4.20 -13.31
C ILE A 280 -10.05 -4.52 -12.04
N ARG A 281 -9.51 -4.11 -10.89
CA ARG A 281 -10.23 -4.19 -9.61
C ARG A 281 -11.00 -2.90 -9.38
N THR A 282 -12.29 -3.02 -9.05
CA THR A 282 -13.15 -1.90 -8.68
C THR A 282 -13.14 -1.69 -7.16
N ASP A 283 -13.58 -0.50 -6.73
CA ASP A 283 -13.71 -0.16 -5.30
C ASP A 283 -14.93 -0.81 -4.64
N GLU A 284 -15.81 -1.44 -5.42
CA GLU A 284 -16.95 -2.18 -4.91
C GLU A 284 -16.50 -3.57 -4.39
N PRO A 285 -17.10 -4.10 -3.31
CA PRO A 285 -16.69 -5.37 -2.72
C PRO A 285 -16.93 -6.56 -3.66
N PHE A 286 -18.08 -6.55 -4.32
CA PHE A 286 -18.55 -7.60 -5.22
C PHE A 286 -19.05 -6.96 -6.51
N GLY A 287 -19.15 -7.78 -7.54
CA GLY A 287 -19.59 -7.33 -8.86
C GLY A 287 -18.54 -7.68 -9.90
N ASN A 288 -19.03 -8.07 -11.07
CA ASN A 288 -18.18 -8.41 -12.19
C ASN A 288 -18.84 -7.90 -13.47
N ILE A 289 -18.17 -6.96 -14.13
CA ILE A 289 -18.59 -6.42 -15.42
C ILE A 289 -17.52 -6.79 -16.43
N ALA A 290 -17.88 -7.70 -17.34
CA ALA A 290 -17.09 -8.01 -18.51
C ALA A 290 -17.50 -7.09 -19.66
N ARG A 291 -16.52 -6.50 -20.34
CA ARG A 291 -16.71 -5.74 -21.58
C ARG A 291 -15.88 -6.38 -22.67
N HIS A 292 -16.54 -6.74 -23.76
CA HIS A 292 -15.90 -7.35 -24.92
C HIS A 292 -16.02 -6.42 -26.13
N LYS A 293 -14.87 -5.90 -26.60
CA LYS A 293 -14.77 -5.11 -27.82
C LYS A 293 -14.18 -6.01 -28.91
N LYS A 294 -15.02 -6.43 -29.86
CA LYS A 294 -14.60 -7.30 -30.98
C LYS A 294 -13.90 -6.55 -32.11
N ASP A 295 -14.18 -5.25 -32.23
CA ASP A 295 -13.70 -4.43 -33.35
C ASP A 295 -12.48 -3.58 -32.97
N VAL A 296 -11.41 -4.23 -32.47
CA VAL A 296 -10.13 -3.54 -32.23
C VAL A 296 -9.27 -3.56 -33.49
N GLY A 297 -9.29 -4.68 -34.22
CA GLY A 297 -8.67 -4.82 -35.53
C GLY A 297 -9.01 -6.18 -36.13
N THR A 298 -8.52 -6.47 -37.33
CA THR A 298 -8.79 -7.76 -38.00
C THR A 298 -8.21 -8.92 -37.19
N GLY A 299 -9.07 -9.78 -36.65
CA GLY A 299 -8.65 -10.91 -35.80
C GLY A 299 -8.08 -10.49 -34.43
N LEU A 300 -8.30 -9.24 -34.01
CA LEU A 300 -7.88 -8.70 -32.72
C LEU A 300 -9.08 -8.17 -31.94
N GLU A 301 -9.28 -8.71 -30.74
CA GLU A 301 -10.35 -8.35 -29.83
C GLU A 301 -9.76 -7.87 -28.50
N PHE A 302 -10.53 -7.09 -27.73
CA PHE A 302 -10.18 -6.67 -26.38
C PHE A 302 -11.26 -7.10 -25.39
N PHE A 303 -10.85 -7.78 -24.33
CA PHE A 303 -11.71 -8.27 -23.27
C PHE A 303 -11.28 -7.69 -21.92
N GLN A 304 -12.13 -6.87 -21.32
CA GLN A 304 -11.87 -6.23 -20.04
C GLN A 304 -12.80 -6.81 -18.97
N ILE A 305 -12.21 -7.30 -17.89
CA ILE A 305 -12.94 -7.77 -16.71
C ILE A 305 -12.77 -6.74 -15.59
N SER A 306 -13.86 -6.13 -15.15
CA SER A 306 -13.87 -5.20 -14.02
C SER A 306 -14.54 -5.91 -12.84
N ALA A 307 -13.78 -6.23 -11.80
CA ALA A 307 -14.27 -7.05 -10.70
C ALA A 307 -14.06 -6.39 -9.34
N GLY A 308 -15.00 -6.61 -8.43
CA GLY A 308 -14.89 -6.15 -7.06
C GLY A 308 -13.61 -6.63 -6.38
N TYR A 309 -13.14 -5.88 -5.38
CA TYR A 309 -11.86 -6.17 -4.74
C TYR A 309 -11.86 -7.50 -3.95
N MET A 310 -13.03 -8.02 -3.53
CA MET A 310 -13.18 -9.35 -2.91
C MET A 310 -13.68 -10.43 -3.88
N GLU A 311 -14.01 -10.07 -5.12
CA GLU A 311 -14.55 -11.03 -6.09
C GLU A 311 -13.47 -12.05 -6.47
N LEU A 312 -13.76 -13.34 -6.25
CA LEU A 312 -12.91 -14.42 -6.73
C LEU A 312 -13.18 -14.61 -8.22
N LEU A 313 -12.31 -14.00 -9.04
CA LEU A 313 -12.40 -14.10 -10.48
C LEU A 313 -12.04 -15.50 -10.96
N ASP A 314 -13.04 -16.21 -11.45
CA ASP A 314 -12.85 -17.37 -12.32
C ASP A 314 -12.78 -16.90 -13.77
N ILE A 315 -11.56 -16.61 -14.22
CA ILE A 315 -11.30 -16.11 -15.57
C ILE A 315 -11.77 -17.14 -16.61
N GLU A 316 -11.58 -18.44 -16.36
CA GLU A 316 -11.96 -19.49 -17.30
C GLU A 316 -13.48 -19.52 -17.49
N LYS A 317 -14.24 -19.43 -16.39
CA LYS A 317 -15.70 -19.35 -16.47
C LYS A 317 -16.15 -18.12 -17.26
N GLN A 318 -15.55 -16.96 -17.01
CA GLN A 318 -15.88 -15.71 -17.72
C GLN A 318 -15.58 -15.79 -19.22
N LEU A 319 -14.46 -16.41 -19.60
CA LEU A 319 -14.11 -16.63 -21.00
C LEU A 319 -15.14 -17.55 -21.69
N LYS A 320 -15.51 -18.66 -21.04
CA LYS A 320 -16.51 -19.60 -21.57
C LYS A 320 -17.89 -18.96 -21.73
N GLU A 321 -18.33 -18.16 -20.76
CA GLU A 321 -19.60 -17.40 -20.82
C GLU A 321 -19.66 -16.45 -22.03
N HIS A 322 -18.51 -15.93 -22.47
CA HIS A 322 -18.41 -15.05 -23.65
C HIS A 322 -18.02 -15.79 -24.94
N GLY A 323 -18.10 -17.13 -24.96
CA GLY A 323 -17.78 -17.95 -26.13
C GLY A 323 -16.30 -17.88 -26.54
N ILE A 324 -15.41 -17.65 -25.59
CA ILE A 324 -13.96 -17.65 -25.80
C ILE A 324 -13.43 -19.01 -25.37
N VAL A 325 -12.89 -19.75 -26.35
CA VAL A 325 -12.16 -21.00 -26.12
C VAL A 325 -10.71 -20.78 -26.48
N GLU A 326 -9.88 -20.64 -25.47
CA GLU A 326 -8.46 -20.38 -25.61
C GLU A 326 -7.66 -21.66 -25.90
N LYS A 327 -6.79 -21.58 -26.90
CA LYS A 327 -5.78 -22.59 -27.20
C LYS A 327 -4.51 -22.36 -26.40
N VAL A 328 -4.12 -21.09 -26.23
CA VAL A 328 -2.91 -20.68 -25.51
C VAL A 328 -3.13 -19.36 -24.77
N ILE A 329 -2.46 -19.20 -23.65
CA ILE A 329 -2.49 -18.01 -22.80
C ILE A 329 -1.07 -17.48 -22.64
N PHE A 330 -0.79 -16.31 -23.20
CA PHE A 330 0.49 -15.62 -23.09
C PHE A 330 0.48 -14.60 -21.96
N TYR A 331 1.58 -14.58 -21.21
CA TYR A 331 1.86 -13.54 -20.23
C TYR A 331 3.33 -13.15 -20.26
N GLY A 332 3.60 -11.86 -20.05
CA GLY A 332 4.96 -11.34 -19.99
C GLY A 332 5.60 -11.59 -18.63
N ILE A 333 6.86 -12.02 -18.66
CA ILE A 333 7.76 -12.01 -17.51
C ILE A 333 8.95 -11.14 -17.87
N GLU A 334 9.35 -10.27 -16.96
CA GLU A 334 10.52 -9.41 -17.15
C GLU A 334 11.68 -10.02 -16.37
N ASP A 335 12.78 -10.29 -17.07
CA ASP A 335 14.04 -10.68 -16.44
C ASP A 335 15.00 -9.49 -16.50
N ILE A 336 15.42 -9.01 -15.33
CA ILE A 336 16.17 -7.75 -15.21
C ILE A 336 17.63 -8.08 -14.94
N GLU A 337 18.48 -7.74 -15.89
CA GLU A 337 19.93 -7.84 -15.73
C GLU A 337 20.54 -6.45 -15.58
N THR A 338 21.36 -6.29 -14.55
CA THR A 338 21.98 -5.00 -14.24
C THR A 338 23.23 -5.19 -13.42
N ARG A 339 24.22 -4.33 -13.67
CA ARG A 339 25.44 -4.24 -12.86
C ARG A 339 25.27 -3.31 -11.66
N ASN A 340 24.25 -2.46 -11.65
CA ASN A 340 24.04 -1.47 -10.60
C ASN A 340 23.42 -2.13 -9.35
N PRO A 341 24.00 -1.96 -8.14
CA PRO A 341 23.48 -2.58 -6.92
C PRO A 341 22.05 -2.16 -6.58
N VAL A 342 21.65 -0.92 -6.89
CA VAL A 342 20.29 -0.40 -6.64
C VAL A 342 19.27 -1.13 -7.51
N TRP A 343 19.60 -1.35 -8.79
CA TRP A 343 18.73 -2.07 -9.70
C TRP A 343 18.73 -3.58 -9.43
N LYS A 344 19.82 -4.12 -8.88
CA LYS A 344 19.86 -5.51 -8.40
C LYS A 344 18.91 -5.72 -7.23
N LEU A 345 18.83 -4.76 -6.30
CA LEU A 345 17.83 -4.77 -5.23
C LEU A 345 16.41 -4.68 -5.79
N PHE A 346 16.16 -3.78 -6.77
CA PHE A 346 14.86 -3.71 -7.45
C PHE A 346 14.48 -5.02 -8.14
N ALA A 347 15.41 -5.65 -8.87
CA ALA A 347 15.21 -6.93 -9.55
C ALA A 347 14.87 -8.04 -8.53
N LEU A 348 15.57 -8.08 -7.39
CA LEU A 348 15.29 -9.03 -6.32
C LEU A 348 13.90 -8.78 -5.69
N MET A 349 13.56 -7.53 -5.38
CA MET A 349 12.22 -7.17 -4.88
C MET A 349 11.12 -7.61 -5.86
N LYS A 350 11.35 -7.41 -7.15
CA LYS A 350 10.40 -7.79 -8.20
C LYS A 350 10.28 -9.30 -8.35
N LYS A 351 11.38 -10.05 -8.21
CA LYS A 351 11.38 -11.52 -8.23
C LYS A 351 10.67 -12.13 -7.02
N LEU A 352 10.76 -11.48 -5.86
CA LEU A 352 10.04 -11.87 -4.64
C LEU A 352 8.56 -11.47 -4.65
N THR A 353 8.18 -10.53 -5.52
CA THR A 353 6.79 -10.11 -5.71
C THR A 353 6.05 -11.19 -6.51
N PRO A 354 4.92 -11.74 -6.02
CA PRO A 354 4.20 -12.78 -6.75
C PRO A 354 3.72 -12.25 -8.11
N ASN A 355 3.80 -13.08 -9.14
CA ASN A 355 3.34 -12.70 -10.48
C ASN A 355 1.80 -12.67 -10.53
N PHE A 356 1.21 -11.78 -11.32
CA PHE A 356 -0.25 -11.66 -11.53
C PHE A 356 -0.91 -13.01 -11.88
N VAL A 357 -0.19 -13.88 -12.60
CA VAL A 357 -0.64 -15.24 -12.95
C VAL A 357 -0.78 -16.16 -11.74
N GLN A 358 0.03 -15.99 -10.69
CA GLN A 358 -0.11 -16.77 -9.45
C GLN A 358 -1.33 -16.35 -8.62
N PHE A 359 -1.87 -15.14 -8.86
CA PHE A 359 -3.05 -14.64 -8.15
C PHE A 359 -4.36 -15.14 -8.74
N ASN A 360 -4.39 -15.57 -10.01
CA ASN A 360 -5.61 -16.03 -10.67
C ASN A 360 -5.49 -17.52 -11.01
N LYS A 361 -6.54 -18.30 -10.73
CA LYS A 361 -6.59 -19.71 -11.14
C LYS A 361 -6.72 -19.79 -12.66
N LEU A 362 -5.59 -19.91 -13.35
CA LEU A 362 -5.51 -20.09 -14.79
C LEU A 362 -5.09 -21.55 -15.11
N PRO A 363 -5.56 -22.11 -16.23
CA PRO A 363 -5.24 -23.49 -16.60
C PRO A 363 -3.74 -23.64 -16.90
N ALA A 364 -3.03 -24.37 -16.02
CA ALA A 364 -1.58 -24.55 -16.07
C ALA A 364 -1.08 -25.14 -17.41
N THR A 365 -1.89 -25.97 -18.06
CA THR A 365 -1.52 -26.66 -19.31
C THR A 365 -1.53 -25.76 -20.54
N LYS A 366 -2.17 -24.60 -20.49
CA LYS A 366 -2.29 -23.65 -21.63
C LYS A 366 -1.44 -22.38 -21.46
N LEU A 367 -0.77 -22.23 -20.32
CA LEU A 367 0.00 -21.05 -19.98
C LEU A 367 1.39 -21.06 -20.63
N GLN A 368 1.73 -20.00 -21.34
CA GLN A 368 3.04 -19.76 -21.93
C GLN A 368 3.61 -18.42 -21.44
N GLY A 369 4.73 -18.48 -20.73
CA GLY A 369 5.44 -17.30 -20.25
C GLY A 369 6.42 -16.79 -21.31
N VAL A 370 6.30 -15.52 -21.68
CA VAL A 370 7.21 -14.85 -22.62
C VAL A 370 8.18 -14.01 -21.81
N MET A 371 9.42 -14.48 -21.70
CA MET A 371 10.45 -13.76 -20.96
C MET A 371 11.07 -12.68 -21.83
N THR A 372 10.98 -11.43 -21.38
CA THR A 372 11.69 -10.29 -21.98
C THR A 372 12.86 -9.94 -21.09
N ARG A 373 14.08 -10.17 -21.58
CA ARG A 373 15.30 -9.74 -20.89
C ARG A 373 15.48 -8.24 -21.08
N VAL A 374 15.66 -7.52 -19.97
CA VAL A 374 15.86 -6.07 -19.97
C VAL A 374 17.18 -5.77 -19.27
N GLU A 375 18.09 -5.14 -19.99
CA GLU A 375 19.35 -4.63 -19.45
C GLU A 375 19.15 -3.21 -18.92
N MET A 376 19.47 -2.97 -17.64
CA MET A 376 19.30 -1.68 -16.94
C MET A 376 20.57 -1.04 -16.42
#